data_AF-A0A7H4M4B7-F1
#
_entry.id   AF-A0A7H4M4B7-F1
#
_cell.length_a   1.000
_cell.length_b   1.000
_cell.length_c   1.000
_cell.angle_alpha   90.00
_cell.angle_beta   90.00
_cell.angle_gamma   90.00
#
_symmetry.space_group_name_H-M   'P 1'
#
loop_
_entity.id
_entity.type
_entity.pdbx_description
1 polymer ?
#
loop_
_entity_poly.entity_id
_entity_poly.type
_entity_poly.pdbx_seq_one_letter_code
_entity_poly.pdbx_strand_id
1 'polypeptide(L)' 'MAVQGFKMYGQDPLGDEIAQSWLQTVNHFYKQHYKLIEKYHIASATPHEGGGGEYPLQDGFGWTNGVVRRLIGLYGEPL' A
#
# COMPACT_ATOMS: atom_id res chain seq x y z
N MET A 1 -7.52 -5.22 -5.19
CA MET A 1 -8.08 -6.40 -5.90
C MET A 1 -7.45 -7.69 -5.43
N ALA A 2 -6.12 -7.86 -5.49
CA ALA A 2 -5.44 -9.11 -5.09
C ALA A 2 -5.81 -9.63 -3.69
N VAL A 3 -5.76 -8.77 -2.65
CA VAL A 3 -6.16 -9.13 -1.28
C VAL A 3 -7.54 -9.79 -1.23
N GLN A 4 -8.56 -9.13 -1.81
CA GLN A 4 -9.92 -9.67 -1.87
C GLN A 4 -10.01 -10.94 -2.70
N GLY A 5 -9.29 -10.99 -3.83
CA GLY A 5 -9.22 -12.16 -4.70
C GLY A 5 -8.70 -13.38 -3.94
N PHE A 6 -7.57 -13.28 -3.26
CA PHE A 6 -7.02 -14.40 -2.49
C PHE A 6 -8.00 -14.88 -1.41
N LYS A 7 -8.66 -13.97 -0.68
CA LYS A 7 -9.69 -14.33 0.30
C LYS A 7 -10.86 -15.09 -0.31
N MET A 8 -11.34 -14.66 -1.48
CA MET A 8 -12.46 -15.32 -2.17
C MET A 8 -12.14 -16.75 -2.61
N TYR A 9 -10.87 -17.08 -2.80
CA TYR A 9 -10.41 -18.41 -3.20
C TYR A 9 -9.80 -19.22 -2.03
N GLY A 10 -10.08 -18.82 -0.78
CA GLY A 10 -9.63 -19.53 0.42
C GLY A 10 -8.14 -19.38 0.73
N GLN A 11 -7.45 -18.43 0.09
CA GLN A 11 -6.05 -18.09 0.33
C GLN A 11 -5.93 -16.91 1.30
N ASP A 12 -6.66 -16.98 2.42
CA ASP A 12 -6.70 -15.91 3.42
C ASP A 12 -5.30 -15.50 3.93
N PRO A 13 -4.37 -16.44 4.24
CA PRO A 13 -3.04 -16.08 4.73
C PRO A 13 -2.26 -15.18 3.75
N LEU A 14 -2.32 -15.49 2.45
CA LEU A 14 -1.64 -14.70 1.43
C LEU A 14 -2.33 -13.34 1.22
N GLY A 15 -3.66 -13.31 1.29
CA GLY A 15 -4.42 -12.05 1.26
C GLY A 15 -4.04 -11.11 2.41
N ASP A 16 -3.90 -11.68 3.62
CA ASP A 16 -3.52 -10.94 4.83
C ASP A 16 -2.06 -10.47 4.78
N GLU A 17 -1.14 -11.31 4.30
CA GLU A 17 0.27 -10.96 4.12
C GLU A 17 0.44 -9.76 3.18
N ILE A 18 -0.25 -9.77 2.04
CA ILE A 18 -0.20 -8.66 1.07
C ILE A 18 -0.78 -7.38 1.68
N ALA A 19 -1.89 -7.50 2.42
CA ALA A 19 -2.53 -6.35 3.07
C ALA A 19 -1.62 -5.70 4.12
N GLN A 20 -0.99 -6.51 4.99
CA GLN A 20 -0.08 -6.02 6.02
C GLN A 20 1.18 -5.43 5.41
N SER A 21 1.79 -6.09 4.42
CA SER A 21 2.99 -5.60 3.72
C SER A 21 2.72 -4.26 3.02
N TRP A 22 1.55 -4.09 2.42
CA TRP A 22 1.14 -2.83 1.81
C TRP A 22 0.98 -1.71 2.86
N LEU A 23 0.32 -1.98 3.99
CA LEU A 23 0.18 -1.01 5.07
C LEU A 23 1.54 -0.59 5.64
N GLN A 24 2.46 -1.54 5.86
CA GLN A 24 3.82 -1.25 6.30
C GLN A 24 4.59 -0.38 5.30
N THR A 25 4.48 -0.71 4.01
CA THR A 25 5.12 0.05 2.92
C THR A 25 4.69 1.52 2.93
N VAL A 26 3.37 1.75 2.96
CA VAL A 26 2.83 3.11 2.94
C VAL A 26 3.15 3.85 4.24
N ASN A 27 3.07 3.18 5.41
CA ASN A 27 3.39 3.78 6.69
C ASN A 27 4.86 4.21 6.78
N HIS A 28 5.78 3.39 6.26
CA HIS A 28 7.21 3.71 6.23
C HIS A 28 7.46 5.03 5.50
N PHE A 29 6.91 5.16 4.29
CA PHE A 29 7.04 6.38 3.49
C PHE A 29 6.32 7.57 4.15
N TYR A 30 5.12 7.35 4.69
CA TYR A 30 4.34 8.39 5.35
C TYR A 30 5.08 8.98 6.57
N LYS A 31 5.71 8.15 7.40
CA LYS A 31 6.49 8.60 8.57
C LYS A 31 7.66 9.52 8.19
N GLN A 32 8.17 9.41 6.96
CA GLN A 32 9.29 10.23 6.47
C GLN A 32 8.82 11.48 5.74
N HIS A 33 7.77 11.37 4.91
CA HIS A 33 7.38 12.40 3.95
C HIS A 33 6.04 13.06 4.25
N TYR A 34 5.28 12.57 5.23
CA TYR A 34 3.96 13.07 5.65
C TYR A 34 2.92 13.12 4.53
N LYS A 35 3.04 12.21 3.55
CA LYS A 35 2.14 12.11 2.41
C LYS A 35 2.01 10.68 1.91
N LEU A 36 0.91 10.41 1.20
CA LEU A 36 0.69 9.20 0.43
C LEU A 36 0.81 9.55 -1.06
N ILE A 37 1.44 8.69 -1.84
CA ILE A 37 1.72 8.91 -3.26
C ILE A 37 0.97 7.93 -4.16
N GLU A 38 0.97 8.22 -5.47
CA GLU A 38 0.31 7.43 -6.49
C GLU A 38 0.78 5.96 -6.53
N LYS A 39 2.10 5.73 -6.42
CA LYS A 39 2.74 4.42 -6.57
C LYS A 39 4.06 4.34 -5.79
N TYR A 40 4.40 3.14 -5.33
CA TYR A 40 5.59 2.86 -4.51
C TYR A 40 6.47 1.84 -5.21
N HIS A 41 7.78 1.99 -5.08
CA HIS A 41 8.72 0.94 -5.43
C HIS A 41 8.87 -0.03 -4.25
N ILE A 42 8.66 -1.32 -4.52
CA ILE A 42 8.58 -2.37 -3.48
C ILE A 42 9.62 -3.49 -3.64
N ALA A 43 10.48 -3.42 -4.66
CA ALA A 43 11.50 -4.45 -4.90
C ALA A 43 12.79 -4.23 -4.08
N SER A 44 12.89 -3.10 -3.37
CA SER A 44 13.98 -2.75 -2.48
C SER A 44 13.62 -3.05 -1.02
N ALA A 45 14.62 -3.26 -0.16
CA ALA A 45 14.41 -3.48 1.27
C ALA A 45 13.75 -2.27 1.97
N THR A 46 13.96 -1.07 1.44
CA THR A 46 13.32 0.16 1.91
C THR A 46 12.37 0.67 0.82
N PRO A 47 11.07 0.80 1.12
CA PRO A 47 10.13 1.37 0.16
C PRO A 47 10.44 2.83 -0.12
N HIS A 48 10.29 3.23 -1.38
CA HIS A 48 10.47 4.62 -1.81
C HIS A 48 9.48 4.96 -2.93
N GLU A 49 9.56 6.20 -3.42
CA GLU A 49 8.74 6.64 -4.56
C GLU A 49 8.89 5.73 -5.78
N GLY A 50 7.75 5.31 -6.33
CA GLY A 50 7.73 4.67 -7.64
C GLY A 50 7.92 5.71 -8.74
N GLY A 51 8.64 5.34 -9.80
CA GLY A 51 8.96 6.25 -10.91
C GLY A 51 8.44 5.77 -12.27
N GLY A 52 8.92 6.43 -13.32
CA GLY A 52 8.64 6.11 -14.72
C GLY A 52 7.27 6.58 -15.23
N GLY A 53 7.12 6.53 -16.56
CA GLY A 53 5.94 7.03 -17.26
C GLY A 53 6.16 8.43 -17.86
N GLU A 54 5.07 9.08 -18.26
CA GLU A 54 5.09 10.35 -19.02
C GLU A 54 5.09 11.59 -18.12
N TYR A 55 4.77 11.46 -16.83
CA TYR A 55 4.62 12.58 -15.91
C TYR A 55 5.20 12.28 -14.51
N PRO A 56 5.49 13.33 -13.72
CA PRO A 56 5.97 13.19 -12.36
C PRO A 56 4.98 12.47 -11.45
N LEU A 57 5.51 11.81 -10.43
CA LEU A 57 4.73 11.16 -9.39
C LEU A 57 3.82 12.16 -8.65
N GLN A 58 2.58 11.75 -8.37
CA GLN A 58 1.58 12.60 -7.72
C GLN A 58 1.41 12.32 -6.23
N ASP A 59 1.20 13.39 -5.46
CA ASP A 59 0.91 13.38 -4.03
C ASP A 59 -0.61 13.34 -3.77
N GLY A 60 -1.03 12.70 -2.68
CA GLY A 60 -2.43 12.72 -2.24
C GLY A 60 -3.37 11.92 -3.14
N PHE A 61 -2.94 10.73 -3.59
CA PHE A 61 -3.66 9.98 -4.62
C PHE A 61 -4.89 9.22 -4.09
N GLY A 62 -6.03 9.40 -4.77
CA GLY A 62 -7.35 8.93 -4.31
C GLY A 62 -7.44 7.41 -4.06
N TRP A 63 -6.94 6.58 -4.99
CA TRP A 63 -6.97 5.12 -4.77
C TRP A 63 -6.06 4.68 -3.63
N THR A 64 -4.92 5.35 -3.43
CA THR A 64 -3.96 4.98 -2.38
C THR A 64 -4.60 5.24 -1.03
N ASN A 65 -5.18 6.43 -0.86
CA ASN A 65 -5.90 6.83 0.34
C ASN A 65 -7.10 5.89 0.61
N GLY A 66 -7.88 5.56 -0.40
CA GLY A 66 -9.04 4.69 -0.27
C GLY A 66 -8.67 3.25 0.14
N VAL A 67 -7.67 2.66 -0.50
CA VAL A 67 -7.18 1.31 -0.19
C VAL A 67 -6.58 1.26 1.20
N VAL A 68 -5.73 2.22 1.57
CA VAL A 68 -5.13 2.29 2.92
C VAL A 68 -6.21 2.41 3.98
N ARG A 69 -7.18 3.31 3.83
CA ARG A 69 -8.30 3.42 4.79
C ARG A 69 -9.09 2.11 4.92
N ARG A 70 -9.37 1.44 3.80
CA ARG A 70 -10.10 0.17 3.84
C ARG A 70 -9.31 -0.90 4.57
N LEU A 71 -8.00 -1.00 4.33
CA LEU A 71 -7.15 -2.00 4.97
C LEU A 71 -6.94 -1.71 6.46
N ILE A 72 -6.76 -0.44 6.87
CA ILE A 72 -6.73 -0.07 8.30
C ILE A 72 -8.03 -0.52 9.00
N GLY A 73 -9.19 -0.29 8.38
CA GLY A 73 -10.47 -0.73 8.95
C GLY A 73 -10.63 -2.25 9.09
N LEU A 74 -9.82 -3.06 8.38
CA LEU A 74 -9.86 -4.52 8.43
C LEU A 74 -8.76 -5.12 9.30
N TYR A 75 -7.58 -4.49 9.36
CA TYR A 75 -6.36 -5.04 9.96
C TYR A 75 -5.80 -4.20 11.11
N GLY A 76 -6.35 -3.02 11.36
CA GLY A 76 -5.81 -2.04 12.29
C GLY A 76 -4.74 -1.14 11.67
N GLU A 77 -4.28 -0.17 12.46
CA GLU A 77 -3.20 0.73 12.08
C GLU A 77 -1.87 -0.03 11.99
N PRO A 78 -1.04 0.21 10.97
CA PRO A 78 0.31 -0.32 10.92
C PRO A 78 1.18 0.30 12.03
N LEU A 79 1.92 -0.56 12.75
CA LEU A 79 2.87 -0.14 13.79
C LEU A 79 4.01 0.73 13.22
#